data_AF-A0AAC9HL42-F1
#
_entry.id   AF-A0AAC9HL42-F1
#
_cell.length_a   1.000
_cell.length_b   1.000
_cell.length_c   1.000
_cell.angle_alpha   90.00
_cell.angle_beta   90.00
_cell.angle_gamma   90.00
#
_symmetry.space_group_name_H-M   'P 1'
#
loop_
_entity.id
_entity.type
_entity.pdbx_description
1 polymer ?
#
loop_
_entity_poly.entity_id
_entity_poly.type
_entity_poly.pdbx_seq_one_letter_code
_entity_poly.pdbx_strand_id
1 'polypeptide(L)'
;MKSQELITSFTSQAEAMGARVIPAARPDEIGAKLVEVLRPLGSKIALVDSPLVKTAGVEAVLAGAGFNVEKDGPEFARQADTGIVEFEYGIAETGTLAMDATDLKTRLAAMLPLTCVALLAAERVRANLTEVIDAYLERGPWPGYFTLVTGPSRTADIERSLTVGVHGPERLFIILVGENGGDSRGR
;
A
#
# COMPACT_ATOMS: atom_id res chain seq x y z
N MET A 1 12.49 0.96 21.30
CA MET A 1 11.14 1.02 21.90
C MET A 1 10.15 1.82 21.06
N LYS A 2 10.40 3.11 20.74
CA LYS A 2 9.45 3.95 19.94
C LYS A 2 8.98 3.34 18.61
N SER A 3 9.86 2.67 17.85
CA SER A 3 9.50 2.13 16.51
C SER A 3 8.43 1.02 16.56
N GLN A 4 8.45 0.15 17.57
CA GLN A 4 7.47 -0.94 17.71
C GLN A 4 6.08 -0.41 18.08
N GLU A 5 6.02 0.61 18.95
CA GLU A 5 4.78 1.29 19.33
C GLU A 5 4.14 1.98 18.13
N LEU A 6 4.94 2.63 17.27
CA LEU A 6 4.47 3.26 16.03
C LEU A 6 3.87 2.23 15.07
N ILE A 7 4.56 1.10 14.85
CA ILE A 7 4.07 0.01 13.99
C ILE A 7 2.75 -0.56 14.53
N THR A 8 2.67 -0.78 15.85
CA THR A 8 1.48 -1.32 16.50
C THR A 8 0.30 -0.35 16.38
N SER A 9 0.55 0.95 16.63
CA SER A 9 -0.45 2.01 16.48
C SER A 9 -0.92 2.12 15.04
N PHE A 10 0.01 2.19 14.07
CA PHE A 10 -0.31 2.24 12.65
C PHE A 10 -1.17 1.07 12.23
N THR A 11 -0.79 -0.15 12.62
CA THR A 11 -1.52 -1.38 12.27
C THR A 11 -2.95 -1.33 12.80
N SER A 12 -3.09 -1.04 14.09
CA SER A 12 -4.40 -0.92 14.75
C SER A 12 -5.30 0.12 14.07
N GLN A 13 -4.76 1.30 13.76
CA GLN A 13 -5.54 2.37 13.14
C GLN A 13 -5.89 2.07 11.68
N ALA A 14 -4.96 1.52 10.91
CA ALA A 14 -5.22 1.14 9.52
C ALA A 14 -6.31 0.06 9.43
N GLU A 15 -6.27 -0.94 10.32
CA GLU A 15 -7.29 -1.98 10.42
C GLU A 15 -8.64 -1.43 10.89
N ALA A 16 -8.66 -0.50 11.86
CA ALA A 16 -9.87 0.19 12.27
C ALA A 16 -10.52 0.99 11.12
N MET A 17 -9.71 1.48 10.16
CA MET A 17 -10.18 2.16 8.96
C MET A 17 -10.58 1.20 7.82
N GLY A 18 -10.43 -0.11 8.02
CA GLY A 18 -10.86 -1.15 7.07
C GLY A 18 -9.77 -1.61 6.10
N ALA A 19 -8.51 -1.21 6.29
CA ALA A 19 -7.39 -1.82 5.57
C ALA A 19 -7.05 -3.18 6.19
N ARG A 20 -6.38 -4.06 5.44
CA ARG A 20 -5.78 -5.29 5.99
C ARG A 20 -4.26 -5.15 5.98
N VAL A 21 -3.64 -5.19 7.15
CA VAL A 21 -2.19 -5.11 7.28
C VAL A 21 -1.61 -6.52 7.31
N ILE A 22 -0.56 -6.74 6.53
CA ILE A 22 0.10 -8.03 6.36
C ILE A 22 1.58 -7.83 6.64
N PRO A 23 2.11 -8.41 7.73
CA PRO A 23 3.51 -8.28 8.05
C PRO A 23 4.38 -9.11 7.10
N ALA A 24 5.51 -8.55 6.70
CA ALA A 24 6.62 -9.22 6.04
C ALA A 24 7.90 -8.84 6.78
N ALA A 25 8.64 -9.82 7.32
CA ALA A 25 9.84 -9.51 8.09
C ALA A 25 10.95 -8.95 7.19
N ARG A 26 10.99 -9.42 5.94
CA ARG A 26 12.04 -9.12 4.96
C ARG A 26 11.44 -8.88 3.57
N PRO A 27 12.12 -8.11 2.70
CA PRO A 27 11.62 -7.83 1.35
C PRO A 27 11.34 -9.09 0.51
N ASP A 28 12.14 -10.15 0.65
CA ASP A 28 11.96 -11.41 -0.11
C ASP A 28 10.63 -12.12 0.20
N GLU A 29 9.98 -11.81 1.32
CA GLU A 29 8.68 -12.37 1.68
C GLU A 29 7.51 -11.68 0.97
N ILE A 30 7.69 -10.47 0.43
CA ILE A 30 6.63 -9.68 -0.21
C ILE A 30 5.97 -10.50 -1.33
N GLY A 31 6.75 -11.11 -2.22
CA GLY A 31 6.22 -11.87 -3.35
C GLY A 31 5.31 -13.01 -2.92
N ALA A 32 5.71 -13.80 -1.92
CA ALA A 32 4.91 -14.91 -1.40
C ALA A 32 3.61 -14.41 -0.76
N LYS A 33 3.66 -13.32 0.03
CA LYS A 33 2.47 -12.69 0.63
C LYS A 33 1.51 -12.16 -0.44
N LEU A 34 2.03 -11.54 -1.49
CA LEU A 34 1.21 -11.08 -2.61
C LEU A 34 0.50 -12.25 -3.29
N VAL A 35 1.19 -13.35 -3.60
CA VAL A 35 0.56 -14.53 -4.23
C VAL A 35 -0.58 -15.09 -3.38
N GLU A 36 -0.42 -15.14 -2.06
CA GLU A 36 -1.46 -15.60 -1.13
C GLU A 36 -2.70 -14.68 -1.16
N VAL A 37 -2.47 -13.36 -1.11
CA VAL A 37 -3.54 -12.35 -1.06
C VAL A 37 -4.29 -12.22 -2.37
N LEU A 38 -3.57 -12.29 -3.49
CA LEU A 38 -4.10 -11.96 -4.81
C LEU A 38 -4.83 -13.11 -5.49
N ARG A 39 -4.51 -14.36 -5.13
CA ARG A 39 -5.12 -15.56 -5.74
C ARG A 39 -6.66 -15.54 -5.78
N PRO A 40 -7.39 -15.09 -4.74
CA PRO A 40 -8.85 -14.99 -4.80
C PRO A 40 -9.37 -13.69 -5.45
N LEU A 41 -8.51 -12.73 -5.79
CA LEU A 41 -8.90 -11.37 -6.20
C LEU A 41 -8.80 -11.11 -7.70
N GLY A 42 -8.11 -11.97 -8.44
CA GLY A 42 -7.91 -11.83 -9.88
C GLY A 42 -6.49 -12.15 -10.29
N SER A 43 -6.16 -11.88 -11.55
CA SER A 43 -4.84 -12.20 -12.10
C SER A 43 -4.18 -11.02 -12.82
N LYS A 44 -4.91 -9.95 -13.12
CA LYS A 44 -4.39 -8.77 -13.81
C LYS A 44 -3.85 -7.76 -12.81
N ILE A 45 -2.55 -7.51 -12.87
CA ILE A 45 -1.84 -6.67 -11.91
C ILE A 45 -1.30 -5.43 -12.62
N ALA A 46 -1.65 -4.25 -12.12
CA ALA A 46 -0.95 -3.01 -12.44
C ALA A 46 0.19 -2.81 -11.44
N LEU A 47 1.43 -3.00 -11.88
CA LEU A 47 2.61 -2.92 -11.03
C LEU A 47 3.42 -1.66 -11.32
N VAL A 48 3.71 -0.87 -10.29
CA VAL A 48 4.58 0.31 -10.40
C VAL A 48 5.96 -0.03 -9.87
N ASP A 49 6.99 0.28 -10.66
CA ASP A 49 8.38 0.05 -10.25
C ASP A 49 8.78 0.93 -9.07
N SER A 50 9.33 0.30 -8.04
CA SER A 50 9.78 0.97 -6.82
C SER A 50 10.95 0.20 -6.17
N PRO A 51 11.65 0.79 -5.18
CA PRO A 51 12.74 0.10 -4.47
C PRO A 51 12.34 -1.26 -3.88
N LEU A 52 11.21 -1.36 -3.16
CA LEU A 52 10.74 -2.62 -2.59
C LEU A 52 10.33 -3.62 -3.66
N VAL A 53 9.63 -3.17 -4.71
CA VAL A 53 9.23 -4.04 -5.84
C VAL A 53 10.45 -4.69 -6.49
N LYS A 54 11.51 -3.91 -6.74
CA LYS A 54 12.76 -4.40 -7.34
C LYS A 54 13.53 -5.30 -6.38
N THR A 55 13.69 -4.88 -5.12
CA THR A 55 14.46 -5.63 -4.11
C THR A 55 13.84 -6.99 -3.82
N ALA A 56 12.51 -7.08 -3.80
CA ALA A 56 11.77 -8.30 -3.54
C ALA A 56 11.54 -9.16 -4.79
N GLY A 57 11.93 -8.69 -5.98
CA GLY A 57 11.67 -9.40 -7.24
C GLY A 57 10.18 -9.65 -7.50
N VAL A 58 9.30 -8.74 -7.08
CA VAL A 58 7.84 -8.93 -7.10
C VAL A 58 7.33 -9.33 -8.48
N GLU A 59 7.81 -8.66 -9.54
CA GLU A 59 7.43 -8.97 -10.92
C GLU A 59 7.71 -10.42 -11.29
N ALA A 60 8.91 -10.92 -11.00
CA ALA A 60 9.30 -12.30 -11.32
C ALA A 60 8.49 -13.33 -10.52
N VAL A 61 8.21 -13.05 -9.24
CA VAL A 61 7.40 -13.94 -8.39
C VAL A 61 5.95 -14.00 -8.87
N LEU A 62 5.35 -12.85 -9.18
CA LEU A 62 3.98 -12.79 -9.68
C LEU A 62 3.84 -13.44 -11.06
N ALA A 63 4.75 -13.14 -11.99
CA ALA A 63 4.75 -13.78 -13.31
C ALA A 63 4.94 -15.30 -13.20
N GLY A 64 5.88 -15.76 -12.36
CA GLY A 64 6.10 -17.19 -12.09
C GLY A 64 4.91 -17.90 -11.43
N ALA A 65 4.05 -17.16 -10.73
CA ALA A 65 2.81 -17.65 -10.13
C ALA A 65 1.59 -17.56 -11.06
N GLY A 66 1.76 -17.08 -12.30
CA GLY A 66 0.72 -17.02 -13.33
C GLY A 66 -0.12 -15.74 -13.35
N PHE A 67 0.31 -14.67 -12.68
CA PHE A 67 -0.34 -13.36 -12.79
C PHE A 67 0.07 -12.65 -14.09
N ASN A 68 -0.86 -11.91 -14.70
CA ASN A 68 -0.57 -11.02 -15.81
C ASN A 68 -0.14 -9.65 -15.25
N VAL A 69 1.17 -9.39 -15.27
CA VAL A 69 1.76 -8.15 -14.73
C VAL A 69 1.94 -7.13 -15.84
N GLU A 70 1.21 -6.03 -15.75
CA GLU A 70 1.31 -4.88 -16.65
C GLU A 70 1.89 -3.69 -15.90
N LYS A 71 2.87 -3.02 -16.51
CA LYS A 71 3.60 -1.89 -15.91
C LYS A 71 3.39 -0.58 -16.66
N ASP A 72 2.78 -0.66 -17.83
CA ASP A 72 2.70 0.45 -18.76
C ASP A 72 1.53 0.31 -19.74
N GLY A 73 1.23 1.41 -20.43
CA GLY A 73 0.20 1.49 -21.46
C GLY A 73 -1.04 2.28 -21.02
N PRO A 74 -1.93 2.61 -21.97
CA PRO A 74 -3.05 3.53 -21.73
C PRO A 74 -4.09 2.96 -20.75
N GLU A 75 -4.19 1.64 -20.65
CA GLU A 75 -5.26 0.94 -19.91
C GLU A 75 -4.73 0.09 -18.75
N PHE A 76 -3.41 0.13 -18.47
CA PHE A 76 -2.73 -0.82 -17.58
C PHE A 76 -3.37 -0.88 -16.19
N ALA A 77 -3.72 0.27 -15.62
CA ALA A 77 -4.40 0.37 -14.33
C ALA A 77 -5.93 0.24 -14.42
N ARG A 78 -6.53 0.58 -15.57
CA ARG A 78 -8.00 0.57 -15.71
C ARG A 78 -8.57 -0.84 -15.81
N GLN A 79 -7.83 -1.77 -16.42
CA GLN A 79 -8.25 -3.15 -16.61
C GLN A 79 -7.66 -4.11 -15.56
N ALA A 80 -6.87 -3.61 -14.63
CA ALA A 80 -6.26 -4.40 -13.58
C ALA A 80 -7.26 -4.72 -12.46
N ASP A 81 -7.18 -5.94 -11.96
CA ASP A 81 -7.92 -6.38 -10.76
C ASP A 81 -7.28 -5.76 -9.51
N THR A 82 -5.96 -5.58 -9.54
CA THR A 82 -5.18 -5.03 -8.43
C THR A 82 -4.07 -4.10 -8.89
N GLY A 83 -3.92 -2.98 -8.22
CA GLY A 83 -2.75 -2.12 -8.31
C GLY A 83 -1.78 -2.35 -7.15
N ILE A 84 -0.48 -2.43 -7.45
CA ILE A 84 0.58 -2.58 -6.47
C ILE A 84 1.51 -1.37 -6.56
N VAL A 85 1.60 -0.65 -5.45
CA VAL A 85 2.35 0.61 -5.34
C VAL A 85 3.08 0.66 -4.00
N GLU A 86 4.29 1.20 -4.00
CA GLU A 86 5.02 1.51 -2.77
C GLU A 86 4.67 2.91 -2.28
N PHE A 87 4.29 3.00 -1.00
CA PHE A 87 4.05 4.26 -0.32
C PHE A 87 5.30 4.68 0.45
N GLU A 88 5.57 5.98 0.48
CA GLU A 88 6.80 6.51 1.05
C GLU A 88 6.76 6.59 2.58
N TYR A 89 5.58 6.81 3.16
CA TYR A 89 5.38 6.90 4.61
C TYR A 89 4.02 6.35 5.06
N GLY A 90 3.96 5.95 6.34
CA GLY A 90 2.72 5.68 7.06
C GLY A 90 2.59 6.57 8.29
N ILE A 91 1.38 6.97 8.66
CA ILE A 91 1.09 7.83 9.81
C ILE A 91 0.41 6.99 10.89
N ALA A 92 1.11 6.77 12.01
CA ALA A 92 0.69 5.87 13.06
C ALA A 92 -0.57 6.33 13.81
N GLU A 93 -0.76 7.64 13.97
CA GLU A 93 -1.91 8.23 14.67
C GLU A 93 -3.24 7.91 13.97
N THR A 94 -3.25 7.85 12.63
CA THR A 94 -4.47 7.78 11.82
C THR A 94 -4.55 6.53 10.94
N GLY A 95 -3.49 5.71 10.88
CA GLY A 95 -3.44 4.57 9.95
C GLY A 95 -3.41 4.98 8.48
N THR A 96 -2.86 6.17 8.20
CA THR A 96 -2.87 6.79 6.86
C THR A 96 -1.57 6.49 6.13
N LEU A 97 -1.65 6.18 4.84
CA LEU A 97 -0.51 6.10 3.94
C LEU A 97 -0.28 7.45 3.25
N ALA A 98 0.98 7.80 3.00
CA ALA A 98 1.36 9.04 2.33
C ALA A 98 2.36 8.77 1.19
N MET A 99 2.13 9.39 0.03
CA MET A 99 3.03 9.31 -1.12
C MET A 99 3.02 10.59 -1.97
N ASP A 100 4.15 10.85 -2.62
CA ASP A 100 4.20 11.69 -3.81
C ASP A 100 3.62 10.90 -5.00
N ALA A 101 2.45 11.33 -5.46
CA ALA A 101 1.79 10.79 -6.65
C ALA A 101 1.75 11.82 -7.79
N THR A 102 2.81 12.63 -7.91
CA THR A 102 3.06 13.49 -9.06
C THR A 102 3.17 12.66 -10.34
N ASP A 103 3.78 11.47 -10.25
CA ASP A 103 3.75 10.49 -11.33
C ASP A 103 2.34 9.95 -11.57
N LEU A 104 1.89 10.04 -12.82
CA LEU A 104 0.55 9.62 -13.21
C LEU A 104 0.36 8.10 -13.09
N LYS A 105 1.39 7.29 -13.38
CA LYS A 105 1.26 5.82 -13.32
C LYS A 105 1.03 5.37 -11.88
N THR A 106 1.80 5.90 -10.93
CA THR A 106 1.60 5.68 -9.49
C THR A 106 0.18 6.00 -9.07
N ARG A 107 -0.34 7.16 -9.47
CA ARG A 107 -1.69 7.57 -9.13
C ARG A 107 -2.75 6.64 -9.70
N LEU A 108 -2.63 6.26 -10.97
CA LEU A 108 -3.62 5.41 -11.63
C LEU A 108 -3.61 3.99 -11.03
N ALA A 109 -2.44 3.41 -10.81
CA ALA A 109 -2.33 2.08 -10.19
C ALA A 109 -2.87 2.07 -8.76
N ALA A 110 -2.66 3.13 -7.98
CA ALA A 110 -3.16 3.19 -6.60
C ALA A 110 -4.69 3.34 -6.50
N MET A 111 -5.36 3.91 -7.53
CA MET A 111 -6.73 4.43 -7.40
C MET A 111 -7.76 3.81 -8.34
N LEU A 112 -7.37 3.33 -9.53
CA LEU A 112 -8.32 2.78 -10.50
C LEU A 112 -8.73 1.33 -10.23
N PRO A 113 -7.81 0.41 -9.87
CA PRO A 113 -8.19 -0.96 -9.56
C PRO A 113 -9.07 -1.03 -8.30
N LEU A 114 -9.98 -2.00 -8.26
CA LEU A 114 -10.83 -2.24 -7.08
C LEU A 114 -10.04 -2.69 -5.85
N THR A 115 -8.83 -3.21 -6.05
CA THR A 115 -7.91 -3.58 -4.99
C THR A 115 -6.62 -2.77 -5.12
N CYS A 116 -6.20 -2.12 -4.04
CA CYS A 116 -4.88 -1.51 -3.92
C CYS A 116 -4.05 -2.29 -2.90
N VAL A 117 -2.85 -2.67 -3.29
CA VAL A 117 -1.83 -3.20 -2.38
C VAL A 117 -0.74 -2.16 -2.22
N ALA A 118 -0.67 -1.60 -1.01
CA ALA A 118 0.38 -0.70 -0.59
C ALA A 118 1.55 -1.51 -0.03
N LEU A 119 2.75 -1.30 -0.57
CA LEU A 119 3.99 -1.71 0.07
C LEU A 119 4.47 -0.56 0.95
N LEU A 120 4.80 -0.84 2.20
CA LEU A 120 5.31 0.16 3.13
C LEU A 120 6.46 -0.42 3.96
N ALA A 121 7.60 0.27 3.99
CA ALA A 121 8.67 -0.09 4.92
C ALA A 121 8.30 0.35 6.36
N ALA A 122 8.47 -0.55 7.33
CA ALA A 122 8.11 -0.31 8.73
C ALA A 122 8.89 0.86 9.34
N GLU A 123 10.14 1.06 8.93
CA GLU A 123 10.97 2.21 9.31
C GLU A 123 10.47 3.56 8.76
N ARG A 124 9.55 3.53 7.79
CA ARG A 124 8.91 4.72 7.21
C ARG A 124 7.59 5.09 7.88
N VAL A 125 7.21 4.38 8.93
CA VAL A 125 6.10 4.81 9.80
C VAL A 125 6.56 6.01 10.65
N ARG A 126 5.74 7.06 10.69
CA ARG A 126 5.92 8.28 11.48
C ARG A 126 4.76 8.45 12.45
N ALA A 127 4.96 9.23 13.51
CA ALA A 127 3.93 9.37 14.54
C ALA A 127 2.68 10.09 14.00
N ASN A 128 2.88 11.19 13.29
CA ASN A 128 1.82 12.11 12.87
C ASN A 128 2.11 12.72 11.48
N LEU A 129 1.15 13.48 10.95
CA LEU A 129 1.27 14.13 9.64
C LEU A 129 2.41 15.16 9.59
N THR A 130 2.67 15.90 10.67
CA THR A 130 3.74 16.90 10.72
C THR A 130 5.11 16.27 10.47
N GLU A 131 5.41 15.14 11.12
CA GLU A 131 6.66 14.41 10.90
C GLU A 131 6.81 13.90 9.44
N VAL A 132 5.69 13.57 8.78
CA VAL A 132 5.72 13.22 7.35
C VAL A 132 6.01 14.46 6.49
N ILE A 133 5.32 15.58 6.74
CA ILE A 133 5.54 16.84 6.04
C ILE A 133 7.01 17.28 6.18
N ASP A 134 7.55 17.27 7.39
CA ASP A 134 8.95 17.61 7.68
C ASP A 134 9.90 16.71 6.87
N ALA A 135 9.66 15.40 6.85
CA ALA A 135 10.46 14.46 6.08
C ALA A 135 10.42 14.70 4.56
N TYR A 136 9.32 15.22 4.01
CA TYR A 136 9.26 15.64 2.60
C TYR A 136 10.04 16.94 2.35
N LEU A 137 9.89 17.93 3.23
CA LEU A 137 10.60 19.21 3.12
C LEU A 137 12.11 19.04 3.23
N GLU A 138 12.59 18.08 4.02
CA GLU A 138 14.01 17.72 4.13
C GLU A 138 14.57 17.08 2.84
N ARG A 139 13.72 16.37 2.07
CA ARG A 139 14.13 15.68 0.85
C ARG A 139 14.18 16.58 -0.37
N GLY A 140 13.52 17.73 -0.33
CA GLY A 140 13.54 18.72 -1.41
C GLY A 140 12.20 19.43 -1.62
N PRO A 141 11.88 19.83 -2.86
CA PRO A 141 10.65 20.56 -3.14
C PRO A 141 9.41 19.72 -2.84
N TRP A 142 8.34 20.38 -2.41
CA TRP A 142 7.06 19.74 -2.13
C TRP A 142 6.50 19.03 -3.39
N PRO A 143 5.90 17.83 -3.25
CA PRO A 143 5.26 17.12 -4.35
C PRO A 143 4.25 17.97 -5.13
N GLY A 144 4.25 17.83 -6.45
CA GLY A 144 3.21 18.43 -7.31
C GLY A 144 1.83 17.82 -7.04
N TYR A 145 1.78 16.59 -6.53
CA TYR A 145 0.56 15.94 -6.09
C TYR A 145 0.82 15.01 -4.89
N PHE A 146 0.48 15.49 -3.69
CA PHE A 146 0.63 14.73 -2.45
C PHE A 146 -0.67 13.98 -2.13
N THR A 147 -0.57 12.67 -1.87
CA THR A 147 -1.73 11.81 -1.60
C THR A 147 -1.67 11.26 -0.19
N LEU A 148 -2.79 11.36 0.53
CA LEU A 148 -3.04 10.69 1.80
C LEU A 148 -4.17 9.66 1.61
N VAL A 149 -3.95 8.41 2.03
CA VAL A 149 -4.91 7.30 1.91
C VAL A 149 -5.20 6.72 3.28
N THR A 150 -6.45 6.84 3.75
CA THR A 150 -6.90 6.36 5.07
C THR A 150 -7.99 5.31 4.88
N GLY A 151 -7.58 4.04 4.78
CA GLY A 151 -8.49 2.93 4.49
C GLY A 151 -8.98 2.89 3.03
N PRO A 152 -9.80 1.88 2.67
CA PRO A 152 -10.43 1.78 1.35
C PRO A 152 -11.49 2.87 1.14
N SER A 153 -11.84 3.12 -0.13
CA SER A 153 -12.89 4.08 -0.49
C SER A 153 -14.24 3.62 0.05
N ARG A 154 -14.81 4.42 0.97
CA ARG A 154 -16.15 4.22 1.55
C ARG A 154 -17.01 5.44 1.25
N THR A 155 -17.84 5.36 0.22
CA THR A 155 -18.83 6.38 -0.15
C THR A 155 -20.03 6.29 0.81
N ALA A 156 -19.85 6.74 2.04
CA ALA A 156 -20.90 6.71 3.06
C ALA A 156 -21.74 7.99 3.15
N ASP A 157 -21.38 9.07 2.44
CA ASP A 157 -21.86 10.42 2.83
C ASP A 157 -22.35 11.32 1.67
N ILE A 158 -22.95 10.75 0.62
CA ILE A 158 -23.63 11.57 -0.41
C ILE A 158 -25.05 11.07 -0.75
N GLU A 159 -25.35 9.77 -0.70
CA GLU A 159 -26.65 9.28 -1.23
C GLU A 159 -27.45 8.29 -0.34
N ARG A 160 -27.09 8.06 0.93
CA ARG A 160 -27.76 7.05 1.81
C ARG A 160 -27.82 5.61 1.26
N SER A 161 -27.14 5.34 0.14
CA SER A 161 -26.88 4.01 -0.40
C SER A 161 -25.38 3.85 -0.50
N LEU A 162 -24.84 2.81 0.14
CA LEU A 162 -23.43 2.44 0.04
C LEU A 162 -23.13 2.00 -1.39
N THR A 163 -22.77 2.94 -2.27
CA THR A 163 -22.21 2.61 -3.59
C THR A 163 -20.71 2.50 -3.43
N VAL A 164 -20.21 1.29 -3.22
CA VAL A 164 -18.78 0.97 -3.05
C VAL A 164 -18.07 1.08 -4.41
N GLY A 165 -16.88 1.70 -4.46
CA GLY A 165 -16.00 1.65 -5.65
C GLY A 165 -16.03 2.82 -6.66
N VAL A 166 -16.63 3.98 -6.35
CA VAL A 166 -16.74 5.10 -7.31
C VAL A 166 -15.58 6.11 -7.23
N HIS A 167 -14.88 6.19 -6.10
CA HIS A 167 -13.85 7.22 -5.83
C HIS A 167 -12.48 6.66 -5.38
N GLY A 168 -12.24 5.36 -5.49
CA GLY A 168 -10.98 4.70 -5.12
C GLY A 168 -11.16 3.20 -4.88
N PRO A 169 -10.10 2.49 -4.48
CA PRO A 169 -10.13 1.04 -4.30
C PRO A 169 -11.12 0.63 -3.20
N GLU A 170 -11.86 -0.46 -3.44
CA GLU A 170 -12.76 -1.07 -2.46
C GLU A 170 -11.99 -1.82 -1.36
N ARG A 171 -10.79 -2.30 -1.69
CA ARG A 171 -9.94 -3.09 -0.81
C ARG A 171 -8.57 -2.45 -0.74
N LEU A 172 -8.08 -2.25 0.49
CA LEU A 172 -6.72 -1.80 0.75
C LEU A 172 -5.98 -2.87 1.55
N PHE A 173 -4.94 -3.44 0.95
CA PHE A 173 -3.99 -4.31 1.64
C PHE A 173 -2.68 -3.53 1.84
N ILE A 174 -2.07 -3.67 3.01
CA ILE A 174 -0.79 -3.04 3.34
C ILE A 174 0.21 -4.14 3.66
N ILE A 175 1.19 -4.36 2.78
CA ILE A 175 2.34 -5.22 3.10
C ILE A 175 3.34 -4.36 3.86
N LEU A 176 3.43 -4.57 5.18
CA LEU A 176 4.33 -3.83 6.06
C LEU A 176 5.64 -4.59 6.23
N VAL A 177 6.73 -4.02 5.68
CA VAL A 177 8.01 -4.70 5.48
C VAL A 177 9.06 -4.21 6.49
N GLY A 178 9.63 -5.12 7.26
CA GLY A 178 10.66 -4.84 8.25
C GLY A 178 10.38 -5.54 9.57
N GLU A 179 11.31 -5.47 10.51
CA GLU A 179 11.19 -6.14 11.81
C GLU A 179 9.98 -5.61 12.61
N ASN A 180 8.85 -6.27 12.44
CA ASN A 180 7.72 -6.20 13.34
C ASN A 180 8.04 -7.17 14.48
N GLY A 181 8.41 -6.67 15.66
CA GLY A 181 8.64 -7.52 16.82
C GLY A 181 7.39 -8.33 17.21
N GLY A 182 7.32 -9.60 16.79
CA GLY A 182 6.34 -10.60 17.21
C GLY A 182 6.25 -11.73 16.16
N ASP A 183 6.55 -12.99 16.44
CA ASP A 183 6.22 -13.76 17.65
C ASP A 183 7.29 -14.84 17.94
N SER A 184 7.96 -14.71 19.08
CA SER A 184 8.56 -15.84 19.78
C SER A 184 7.49 -16.50 20.66
N ARG A 185 6.54 -17.21 20.06
CA ARG A 185 5.78 -18.29 20.71
C ARG A 185 6.10 -19.58 20.01
N GLY A 186 7.27 -20.09 20.38
CA GLY A 186 7.74 -21.41 20.02
C GLY A 186 8.56 -21.97 21.17
N ARG A 187 7.91 -22.18 22.33
CA ARG A 187 8.15 -23.27 23.28
C ARG A 187 7.20 -23.18 24.47
#